data_AF-A0A0L0WF12-F1
#
_entry.id   AF-A0A0L0WF12-F1
#
_cell.length_a   1.000
_cell.length_b   1.000
_cell.length_c   1.000
_cell.angle_alpha   90.00
_cell.angle_beta   90.00
_cell.angle_gamma   90.00
#
_symmetry.space_group_name_H-M   'P 1'
#
loop_
_entity.id
_entity.type
_entity.pdbx_description
1 polymer ?
#
loop_
_entity_poly.entity_id
_entity_poly.type
_entity_poly.pdbx_seq_one_letter_code
_entity_poly.pdbx_strand_id
1 'polypeptide(L)'
;MHLISTYRDLLGEIEIYQMRLNDLEREHYALERIKHTHKIDLERYIERNYRILNEMAVVKAVVEDKMQTKEEILDKLNQLEGLEYKIAYKKFIEGKNLNQISLELHISDSWAMKKSAEINKKMKKVKK
;
A
#
# COMPACT_ATOMS: atom_id res chain seq x y z
N MET A 1 -15.43 -8.62 -4.86
CA MET A 1 -14.15 -7.98 -4.46
C MET A 1 -14.14 -7.77 -2.95
N HIS A 2 -13.39 -8.59 -2.23
CA HIS A 2 -13.13 -8.43 -0.80
C HIS A 2 -12.05 -7.35 -0.62
N LEU A 3 -12.45 -6.12 -0.28
CA LEU A 3 -11.53 -5.01 0.00
C LEU A 3 -10.51 -5.31 1.12
N ILE A 4 -10.78 -6.31 1.96
CA ILE A 4 -9.93 -6.71 3.10
C ILE A 4 -8.62 -7.36 2.65
N SER A 5 -8.65 -8.22 1.63
CA SER A 5 -7.38 -8.72 1.08
C SER A 5 -6.62 -7.54 0.48
N THR A 6 -7.32 -6.67 -0.25
CA THR A 6 -6.70 -5.58 -1.00
C THR A 6 -5.90 -4.59 -0.15
N TYR A 7 -6.32 -4.22 1.07
CA TYR A 7 -5.53 -3.26 1.88
C TYR A 7 -4.26 -3.89 2.46
N ARG A 8 -4.34 -5.10 3.01
CA ARG A 8 -3.15 -5.81 3.51
C ARG A 8 -2.22 -6.19 2.36
N ASP A 9 -2.78 -6.63 1.25
CA ASP A 9 -2.05 -6.91 0.02
C ASP A 9 -1.36 -5.62 -0.49
N LEU A 10 -2.06 -4.48 -0.49
CA LEU A 10 -1.49 -3.17 -0.86
C LEU A 10 -0.30 -2.80 0.03
N LEU A 11 -0.40 -2.99 1.35
CA LEU A 11 0.74 -2.74 2.25
C LEU A 11 1.93 -3.66 1.95
N GLY A 12 1.67 -4.94 1.71
CA GLY A 12 2.71 -5.89 1.32
C GLY A 12 3.36 -5.53 -0.02
N GLU A 13 2.57 -5.10 -1.00
CA GLU A 13 3.09 -4.60 -2.28
C GLU A 13 3.97 -3.36 -2.09
N ILE A 14 3.51 -2.37 -1.31
CA ILE A 14 4.31 -1.17 -0.99
C ILE A 14 5.66 -1.57 -0.39
N GLU A 15 5.67 -2.48 0.58
CA GLU A 15 6.89 -2.97 1.22
C GLU A 15 7.84 -3.63 0.21
N ILE A 16 7.33 -4.50 -0.67
CA ILE A 16 8.12 -5.14 -1.73
C ILE A 16 8.76 -4.09 -2.65
N TYR A 17 7.99 -3.10 -3.10
CA TYR A 17 8.53 -2.06 -3.98
C TYR A 17 9.54 -1.15 -3.27
N GLN A 18 9.33 -0.86 -1.98
CA GLN A 18 10.31 -0.13 -1.17
C GLN A 18 11.62 -0.91 -1.00
N MET A 19 11.54 -2.23 -0.79
CA MET A 19 12.72 -3.10 -0.77
C MET A 19 13.46 -3.06 -2.12
N ARG A 20 12.72 -3.17 -3.24
CA ARG A 20 13.31 -3.07 -4.58
C ARG A 20 13.99 -1.72 -4.80
N LEU A 21 13.38 -0.63 -4.33
CA LEU A 21 13.96 0.71 -4.45
C LEU A 21 15.29 0.81 -3.67
N ASN A 22 15.34 0.26 -2.45
CA ASN A 22 16.56 0.21 -1.64
C ASN A 22 17.67 -0.61 -2.33
N ASP A 23 17.31 -1.75 -2.93
CA ASP A 23 18.28 -2.55 -3.70
C ASP A 23 18.84 -1.76 -4.89
N LEU A 24 17.99 -1.05 -5.64
CA LEU A 24 18.43 -0.19 -6.73
C LEU A 24 19.32 0.97 -6.25
N GLU A 25 19.02 1.57 -5.10
CA GLU A 25 19.87 2.61 -4.49
C GLU A 25 21.24 2.07 -4.11
N ARG A 26 21.32 0.83 -3.60
CA ARG A 26 22.58 0.15 -3.31
C ARG A 26 23.36 -0.18 -4.58
N GLU A 27 22.68 -0.65 -5.62
CA GLU A 27 23.28 -0.89 -6.94
C GLU A 27 23.86 0.41 -7.52
N HIS A 28 23.11 1.50 -7.47
CA HIS A 28 23.56 2.83 -7.91
C HIS A 28 24.76 3.31 -7.09
N TYR A 29 24.71 3.19 -5.76
CA TYR A 29 25.81 3.54 -4.88
C TYR A 29 27.10 2.76 -5.21
N ALA A 30 26.98 1.45 -5.46
CA ALA A 30 28.10 0.61 -5.86
C ALA A 30 28.68 1.03 -7.23
N LEU A 31 27.82 1.41 -8.17
CA LEU A 31 28.23 1.91 -9.49
C LEU A 31 28.99 3.24 -9.39
N GLU A 32 28.49 4.19 -8.59
CA GLU A 32 29.17 5.47 -8.36
C GLU A 32 30.58 5.29 -7.78
N ARG A 33 30.76 4.32 -6.88
CA ARG A 33 32.07 4.03 -6.28
C ARG A 33 33.12 3.53 -7.28
N ILE A 34 32.71 2.95 -8.40
CA ILE A 34 33.64 2.43 -9.41
C ILE A 34 33.80 3.35 -10.63
N LYS A 35 33.02 4.44 -10.71
CA LYS A 35 32.98 5.39 -11.83
C LYS A 35 34.34 5.88 -12.34
N HIS A 36 35.23 6.23 -11.41
CA HIS A 36 36.57 6.75 -11.73
C HIS A 36 37.68 5.71 -11.61
N THR A 37 37.32 4.42 -11.63
CA THR A 37 38.26 3.32 -11.52
C THR A 37 38.39 2.58 -12.85
N HIS A 38 39.52 1.91 -13.07
CA HIS A 38 39.74 1.05 -14.24
C HIS A 38 38.78 -0.16 -14.31
N LYS A 39 37.87 -0.34 -13.33
CA LYS A 39 36.93 -1.47 -13.27
C LYS A 39 35.75 -1.32 -14.23
N ILE A 40 35.54 -0.13 -14.79
CA ILE A 40 34.45 0.13 -15.72
C ILE A 40 34.88 1.19 -16.73
N ASP A 41 34.57 0.98 -18.00
CA ASP A 41 34.70 2.01 -19.03
C ASP A 41 33.51 2.97 -18.98
N LEU A 42 33.71 4.17 -19.54
CA LEU A 42 32.71 5.24 -19.45
C LEU A 42 31.38 4.87 -20.13
N GLU A 43 31.43 4.17 -21.26
CA GLU A 43 30.24 3.79 -22.03
C GLU A 43 29.36 2.83 -21.22
N ARG A 44 29.94 1.77 -20.67
CA ARG A 44 29.24 0.83 -19.78
C ARG A 44 28.73 1.48 -18.52
N TYR A 45 29.46 2.45 -17.96
CA TYR A 45 29.00 3.19 -16.80
C TYR A 45 27.73 4.00 -17.13
N ILE A 46 27.74 4.76 -18.23
CA ILE A 46 26.59 5.57 -18.66
C ILE A 46 25.36 4.69 -18.88
N GLU A 47 25.50 3.59 -19.61
CA GLU A 47 24.40 2.65 -19.88
C GLU A 47 23.80 2.10 -18.59
N ARG A 48 24.64 1.59 -17.69
CA ARG A 48 24.17 1.02 -16.41
C ARG A 48 23.53 2.07 -15.52
N ASN A 49 24.12 3.27 -15.45
CA ASN A 49 23.61 4.36 -14.65
C ASN A 49 22.22 4.78 -15.15
N TYR A 50 22.07 4.98 -16.46
CA TYR A 50 20.80 5.34 -17.07
C TYR A 50 19.71 4.28 -16.80
N ARG A 51 20.06 3.00 -16.93
CA ARG A 51 19.14 1.90 -16.64
C ARG A 51 18.66 1.90 -15.18
N ILE A 52 19.59 2.02 -14.22
CA ILE A 52 19.25 2.01 -12.79
C ILE A 52 18.39 3.22 -12.45
N LEU A 53 18.74 4.42 -12.93
CA LEU A 53 17.98 5.64 -12.67
C LEU A 53 16.56 5.58 -13.24
N ASN A 54 16.38 5.04 -14.45
CA ASN A 54 15.07 4.85 -15.03
C ASN A 54 14.24 3.84 -14.23
N GLU A 55 14.83 2.71 -13.83
CA GLU A 55 14.12 1.72 -13.02
C GLU A 55 13.71 2.29 -11.66
N MET A 56 14.60 3.05 -11.01
CA MET A 56 14.29 3.77 -9.77
C MET A 56 13.13 4.75 -9.96
N ALA A 57 13.11 5.50 -11.06
CA ALA A 57 12.02 6.44 -11.34
C ALA A 57 10.67 5.73 -11.50
N VAL A 58 10.64 4.62 -12.23
CA VAL A 58 9.43 3.79 -12.40
C VAL A 58 8.96 3.22 -11.05
N VAL A 59 9.87 2.62 -10.29
CA VAL A 59 9.52 2.04 -8.98
C VAL A 59 9.03 3.11 -8.00
N LYS A 60 9.65 4.30 -7.99
CA LYS A 60 9.19 5.43 -7.17
C LYS A 60 7.77 5.85 -7.52
N ALA A 61 7.46 6.00 -8.80
CA ALA A 61 6.11 6.35 -9.25
C ALA A 61 5.08 5.30 -8.80
N VAL A 62 5.41 4.01 -8.92
CA VAL A 62 4.52 2.92 -8.46
C VAL A 62 4.29 2.97 -6.94
N VAL A 63 5.33 3.28 -6.15
CA VAL A 63 5.20 3.42 -4.70
C VAL A 63 4.32 4.62 -4.35
N GLU A 64 4.51 5.75 -5.04
CA GLU A 64 3.72 6.97 -4.85
C GLU A 64 2.23 6.72 -5.13
N ASP A 65 1.89 6.11 -6.26
CA ASP A 65 0.50 5.76 -6.61
C ASP A 65 -0.16 4.84 -5.57
N LYS A 66 0.61 3.86 -5.05
CA LYS A 66 0.13 2.94 -4.03
C LYS A 66 -0.05 3.62 -2.67
N MET A 67 0.85 4.53 -2.30
CA MET A 67 0.74 5.32 -1.09
C MET A 67 -0.46 6.26 -1.15
N GLN A 68 -0.70 6.90 -2.30
CA GLN A 68 -1.91 7.70 -2.51
C GLN A 68 -3.18 6.84 -2.37
N THR A 69 -3.20 5.64 -2.97
CA THR A 69 -4.32 4.70 -2.82
C THR A 69 -4.55 4.32 -1.35
N LYS A 70 -3.48 4.12 -0.58
CA LYS A 70 -3.55 3.85 0.86
C LYS A 70 -4.15 5.04 1.61
N GLU A 71 -3.70 6.26 1.33
CA GLU A 71 -4.24 7.48 1.95
C GLU A 71 -5.73 7.66 1.64
N GLU A 72 -6.15 7.45 0.40
CA GLU A 72 -7.57 7.52 0.03
C GLU A 72 -8.43 6.51 0.81
N ILE A 73 -7.90 5.32 1.10
CA ILE A 73 -8.60 4.33 1.92
C ILE A 73 -8.74 4.83 3.35
N LEU A 74 -7.68 5.41 3.92
CA LEU A 74 -7.68 5.98 5.27
C LEU A 74 -8.62 7.18 5.38
N ASP A 75 -8.64 8.06 4.39
CA ASP A 75 -9.56 9.21 4.37
C ASP A 75 -11.02 8.77 4.32
N LYS A 76 -11.33 7.78 3.48
CA LYS A 76 -12.67 7.17 3.44
C LYS A 76 -13.06 6.50 4.76
N LEU A 77 -12.08 5.96 5.49
CA LEU A 77 -12.32 5.43 6.84
C LEU A 77 -12.57 6.55 7.84
N ASN A 78 -11.80 7.64 7.81
CA ASN A 78 -11.95 8.78 8.71
C ASN A 78 -13.29 9.51 8.55
N GLN A 79 -13.96 9.39 7.40
CA GLN A 79 -15.33 9.87 7.19
C GLN A 79 -16.40 9.06 7.95
N LEU A 80 -16.06 7.90 8.50
CA LEU A 80 -16.96 7.11 9.32
C LEU A 80 -16.85 7.54 10.78
N GLU A 81 -17.98 7.58 11.48
CA GLU A 81 -18.03 8.01 12.88
C GLU A 81 -18.39 6.86 13.83
N GLY A 82 -17.90 6.96 15.06
CA GLY A 82 -18.30 6.11 16.18
C GLY A 82 -18.08 4.62 15.94
N LEU A 83 -19.17 3.84 16.01
CA LEU A 83 -19.10 2.39 15.82
C LEU A 83 -18.87 1.98 14.36
N GLU A 84 -19.29 2.80 13.39
CA GLU A 84 -19.09 2.49 11.96
C GLU A 84 -17.59 2.47 11.63
N TYR A 85 -16.85 3.45 12.15
CA TYR A 85 -15.38 3.50 12.06
C TYR A 85 -14.74 2.25 12.67
N LYS A 86 -15.11 1.91 13.92
CA LYS A 86 -14.50 0.75 14.62
C LYS A 86 -14.73 -0.56 13.88
N ILE A 87 -15.93 -0.78 13.35
CA ILE A 87 -16.24 -1.97 12.55
C ILE A 87 -15.44 -1.97 11.26
N ALA A 88 -15.38 -0.83 10.55
CA ALA A 88 -14.64 -0.71 9.31
C ALA A 88 -13.13 -0.92 9.51
N TYR A 89 -12.54 -0.27 10.51
CA TYR A 89 -11.12 -0.39 10.83
C TYR A 89 -10.74 -1.84 11.14
N LYS A 90 -11.46 -2.51 12.06
CA LYS A 90 -11.19 -3.91 12.43
C LYS A 90 -11.36 -4.86 11.24
N LYS A 91 -12.30 -4.55 10.36
CA LYS A 91 -12.54 -5.35 9.16
C LYS A 91 -11.49 -5.14 8.08
N PHE A 92 -11.22 -3.89 7.71
CA PHE A 92 -10.42 -3.53 6.54
C PHE A 92 -8.92 -3.42 6.85
N ILE A 93 -8.56 -2.99 8.05
CA ILE A 93 -7.17 -2.80 8.48
C ILE A 93 -6.68 -4.05 9.22
N GLU A 94 -7.42 -4.50 10.24
CA GLU A 94 -7.01 -5.67 11.06
C GLU A 94 -7.35 -7.02 10.41
N GLY A 95 -8.21 -7.03 9.38
CA GLY A 95 -8.60 -8.26 8.68
C GLY A 95 -9.49 -9.22 9.48
N LYS A 96 -10.14 -8.73 10.54
CA LYS A 96 -11.00 -9.56 11.40
C LYS A 96 -12.31 -9.94 10.74
N ASN A 97 -12.83 -11.12 11.08
CA ASN A 97 -14.14 -11.56 10.64
C ASN A 97 -15.26 -10.84 11.44
N LEU A 98 -16.49 -10.83 10.90
CA LEU A 98 -17.59 -10.11 11.54
C LEU A 98 -17.94 -10.64 12.93
N ASN A 99 -17.72 -11.94 13.18
CA ASN A 99 -17.98 -12.58 14.47
C ASN A 99 -16.95 -12.16 15.53
N GLN A 100 -15.69 -11.98 15.14
CA GLN A 100 -14.65 -11.44 16.01
C GLN A 100 -14.93 -9.97 16.32
N ILE A 101 -15.36 -9.21 15.31
CA ILE A 101 -15.71 -7.80 15.48
C ILE A 101 -16.92 -7.64 16.40
N SER A 102 -17.94 -8.49 16.27
CA SER A 102 -19.13 -8.42 17.10
C SER A 102 -18.84 -8.76 18.56
N LEU A 103 -18.03 -9.79 18.81
CA LEU A 103 -17.52 -10.14 20.13
C LEU A 103 -16.71 -9.00 20.76
N GLU A 104 -15.76 -8.41 20.01
CA GLU A 104 -14.88 -7.34 20.51
C GLU A 104 -15.61 -6.02 20.77
N LEU A 105 -16.63 -5.70 19.96
CA LEU A 105 -17.40 -4.47 20.10
C LEU A 105 -18.66 -4.65 20.94
N HIS A 106 -18.90 -5.85 21.47
CA HIS A 106 -20.10 -6.21 22.23
C HIS A 106 -21.41 -5.84 21.52
N ILE A 107 -21.45 -6.10 20.21
CA ILE A 107 -22.62 -5.86 19.33
C ILE A 107 -23.17 -7.18 18.81
N SER A 108 -24.42 -7.20 18.37
CA SER A 108 -25.00 -8.41 17.77
C SER A 108 -24.44 -8.67 16.36
N ASP A 109 -24.24 -9.94 16.03
CA ASP A 109 -23.74 -10.39 14.72
C ASP A 109 -24.60 -9.87 13.56
N SER A 110 -25.93 -9.94 13.74
CA SER A 110 -26.90 -9.44 12.76
C SER A 110 -26.77 -7.93 12.52
N TRP A 111 -26.54 -7.16 13.59
CA TRP A 111 -26.33 -5.73 13.48
C TRP A 111 -24.97 -5.40 12.84
N ALA A 112 -23.91 -6.12 13.22
CA ALA A 112 -22.58 -6.00 12.60
C ALA A 112 -22.62 -6.31 11.10
N MET A 113 -23.35 -7.35 10.68
CA MET A 113 -23.57 -7.67 9.26
C MET A 113 -24.29 -6.54 8.53
N LYS A 114 -25.42 -6.07 9.07
CA LYS A 114 -26.21 -4.98 8.47
C LYS A 114 -25.38 -3.71 8.32
N LYS A 115 -24.68 -3.30 9.39
CA LYS A 115 -23.82 -2.12 9.36
C LYS A 115 -22.63 -2.26 8.43
N SER A 116 -22.01 -3.43 8.38
CA SER A 116 -20.92 -3.68 7.44
C SER A 116 -21.37 -3.60 5.98
N ALA A 117 -22.60 -4.02 5.67
CA ALA A 117 -23.18 -3.88 4.33
C ALA A 117 -23.49 -2.41 3.99
N GLU A 118 -23.98 -1.62 4.95
CA GLU A 118 -24.19 -0.17 4.79
C GLU A 118 -22.87 0.58 4.52
N ILE A 119 -21.82 0.27 5.30
CA ILE A 119 -20.48 0.84 5.12
C ILE A 119 -19.94 0.51 3.72
N ASN A 120 -20.04 -0.75 3.29
CA ASN A 120 -19.64 -1.16 1.94
C ASN A 120 -20.38 -0.40 0.82
N LYS A 121 -21.66 -0.08 1.02
CA LYS A 121 -22.44 0.73 0.07
C LYS A 121 -21.99 2.19 0.07
N LYS A 122 -21.75 2.79 1.24
CA LYS A 122 -21.22 4.16 1.36
C LYS A 122 -19.86 4.28 0.66
N MET A 123 -18.95 3.34 0.91
CA MET A 123 -17.62 3.32 0.27
C MET A 123 -17.66 3.14 -1.26
N LYS A 124 -18.66 2.44 -1.81
CA LYS A 124 -18.81 2.27 -3.28
C LYS A 124 -19.42 3.47 -3.98
N LYS A 125 -20.27 4.26 -3.30
CA LYS A 125 -21.02 5.37 -3.92
C LYS A 125 -20.18 6.63 -4.20
N VAL A 126 -18.99 6.74 -3.61
CA VAL A 126 -18.10 7.91 -3.79
C VAL A 126 -17.29 7.85 -5.10
N LYS A 127 -17.48 6.81 -5.93
CA LYS A 127 -16.87 6.68 -7.27
C LYS A 127 -17.60 7.46 -8.39
N LYS A 128 -18.40 8.48 -8.05
CA LYS A 128 -19.20 9.22 -9.04
C LYS A 128 -18.90 10.70 -9.01
#